data_AF-A0A3N5VZS7-F1
#
_entry.id   AF-A0A3N5VZS7-F1
#
_cell.length_a   1.000
_cell.length_b   1.000
_cell.length_c   1.000
_cell.angle_alpha   90.00
_cell.angle_beta   90.00
_cell.angle_gamma   90.00
#
_symmetry.space_group_name_H-M   'P 1'
#
loop_
_entity.id
_entity.type
_entity.pdbx_description
1 polymer ?
#
loop_
_entity_poly.entity_id
_entity_poly.type
_entity_poly.pdbx_seq_one_letter_code
_entity_poly.pdbx_strand_id
1 'polypeptide(L)'
;MDQSNLLKITFLSLVLIASMLFTAGCATTPAGNISSLSDADELNTIQVFYKLDPRLTTGLSMGERWVSPPTYAIVVADGVPYTIEARVEILDRNGQPLFAVPEWIVEHPEMVTVAPTQANEFKITIQRDGQSTLRVTTPDATKTLSVKAIYQNHALLVEVSQTDG
;
A
#
# COMPACT_ATOMS: atom_id res chain seq x y z
N MET A 1 2.82 -20.44 -49.17
CA MET A 1 4.29 -20.38 -49.00
C MET A 1 4.50 -19.21 -48.06
N ASP A 2 4.72 -19.38 -46.76
CA ASP A 2 5.79 -20.14 -46.08
C ASP A 2 5.34 -20.31 -44.59
N GLN A 3 4.92 -21.47 -44.09
CA GLN A 3 5.66 -22.60 -43.49
C GLN A 3 6.80 -22.24 -42.50
N SER A 4 6.63 -22.75 -41.27
CA SER A 4 7.65 -23.14 -40.29
C SER A 4 8.57 -22.07 -39.67
N ASN A 5 8.27 -21.68 -38.43
CA ASN A 5 9.30 -21.65 -37.39
C ASN A 5 8.80 -22.35 -36.13
N LEU A 6 9.14 -23.64 -36.13
CA LEU A 6 8.96 -24.66 -35.12
C LEU A 6 10.12 -24.53 -34.13
N LEU A 7 9.86 -24.32 -32.84
CA LEU A 7 10.83 -24.70 -31.80
C LEU A 7 10.11 -25.17 -30.54
N LYS A 8 9.60 -26.40 -30.61
CA LYS A 8 9.18 -27.18 -29.45
C LYS A 8 10.45 -27.73 -28.77
N ILE A 9 10.94 -27.05 -27.74
CA ILE A 9 12.03 -27.55 -26.91
C ILE A 9 11.44 -28.57 -25.94
N THR A 10 11.56 -29.84 -26.32
CA THR A 10 11.30 -31.01 -25.47
C THR A 10 12.61 -31.34 -24.78
N PHE A 11 12.70 -31.18 -23.46
CA PHE A 11 13.77 -31.79 -22.68
C PHE A 11 13.15 -32.72 -21.63
N LEU A 12 12.98 -33.96 -22.10
CA LEU A 12 12.91 -35.16 -21.31
C LEU A 12 14.27 -35.31 -20.59
N SER A 13 14.29 -35.25 -19.27
CA SER A 13 15.40 -35.84 -18.51
C SER A 13 14.87 -36.55 -17.28
N LEU A 14 14.76 -37.86 -17.46
CA LEU A 14 14.56 -38.88 -16.46
C LEU A 14 15.84 -38.98 -15.63
N VAL A 15 15.80 -38.62 -14.35
CA VAL A 15 16.83 -39.03 -13.39
C VAL A 15 16.16 -39.79 -12.24
N LEU A 16 16.57 -41.05 -12.17
CA LEU A 16 16.22 -42.11 -11.25
C LEU A 16 17.23 -42.06 -10.08
N ILE A 17 16.88 -42.67 -8.93
CA ILE A 17 17.78 -43.12 -7.83
C ILE A 17 18.07 -42.00 -6.79
N ALA A 18 18.03 -42.18 -5.46
CA ALA A 18 17.95 -43.35 -4.57
C ALA A 18 17.11 -43.03 -3.33
N SER A 19 16.37 -44.03 -2.86
CA SER A 19 15.92 -44.10 -1.47
C SER A 19 17.12 -44.28 -0.55
N MET A 20 17.35 -43.33 0.36
CA MET A 20 18.16 -43.55 1.56
C MET A 20 17.25 -43.47 2.79
N LEU A 21 17.10 -44.63 3.43
CA LEU A 21 16.56 -44.80 4.77
C LEU A 21 17.42 -44.02 5.76
N PHE A 22 16.86 -43.02 6.43
CA PHE A 22 17.47 -42.42 7.61
C PHE A 22 16.69 -42.83 8.86
N THR A 23 17.40 -43.66 9.63
CA THR A 23 17.36 -43.90 11.06
C THR A 23 16.47 -43.00 11.92
N ALA A 24 15.60 -43.65 12.69
CA ALA A 24 14.91 -43.05 13.83
C ALA A 24 15.93 -42.68 14.92
N GLY A 25 16.24 -41.39 15.04
CA GLY A 25 16.83 -40.80 16.23
C GLY A 25 15.75 -40.15 17.08
N CYS A 26 15.55 -40.63 18.31
CA CYS A 26 14.80 -39.89 19.33
C CYS A 26 15.53 -38.59 19.63
N ALA A 27 15.13 -37.50 18.98
CA ALA A 27 15.50 -36.16 19.41
C ALA A 27 14.60 -35.78 20.60
N THR A 28 15.22 -35.70 21.78
CA THR A 28 14.69 -34.98 22.94
C THR A 28 14.18 -33.63 22.47
N THR A 29 12.87 -33.41 22.52
CA THR A 29 12.25 -32.13 22.21
C THR A 29 12.62 -31.17 23.35
N PRO A 30 13.47 -30.16 23.16
CA PRO A 30 13.41 -29.02 24.06
C PRO A 30 11.99 -28.46 23.89
N ALA A 31 11.26 -28.36 25.00
CA ALA A 31 10.11 -27.48 25.08
C ALA A 31 10.64 -26.08 24.74
N GLY A 32 10.61 -25.74 23.45
CA GLY A 32 10.77 -24.37 23.02
C GLY A 32 9.70 -23.62 23.77
N ASN A 33 10.13 -22.69 24.62
CA ASN A 33 9.29 -21.60 25.03
C ASN A 33 8.70 -21.04 23.74
N ILE A 34 7.47 -21.42 23.44
CA ILE A 34 6.57 -20.62 22.65
C ILE A 34 6.52 -19.33 23.42
N SER A 35 7.41 -18.40 23.04
CA SER A 35 7.30 -17.00 23.38
C SER A 35 5.84 -16.68 23.16
N SER A 36 5.14 -16.52 24.28
CA SER A 36 3.77 -16.09 24.29
C SER A 36 3.67 -14.89 23.37
N LEU A 37 2.61 -14.88 22.57
CA LEU A 37 2.16 -13.77 21.74
C LEU A 37 1.82 -12.55 22.61
N SER A 38 2.84 -12.04 23.31
CA SER A 38 2.80 -11.00 24.32
C SER A 38 3.94 -9.99 24.11
N ASP A 39 4.42 -9.84 22.88
CA ASP A 39 4.92 -8.55 22.36
C ASP A 39 3.72 -7.66 22.00
N ALA A 40 2.72 -7.62 22.89
CA ALA A 40 1.45 -6.91 22.71
C ALA A 40 1.59 -5.39 22.88
N ASP A 41 2.77 -4.83 22.62
CA ASP A 41 3.06 -3.40 22.75
C ASP A 41 4.18 -2.91 21.82
N GLU A 42 4.44 -3.61 20.70
CA GLU A 42 5.11 -2.98 19.56
C GLU A 42 4.06 -2.24 18.73
N LEU A 43 3.65 -1.07 19.22
CA LEU A 43 2.76 -0.17 18.50
C LEU A 43 3.46 0.36 17.25
N ASN A 44 3.12 -0.24 16.12
CA ASN A 44 3.54 0.24 14.82
C ASN A 44 2.83 1.56 14.50
N THR A 45 3.53 2.52 13.90
CA THR A 45 2.94 3.78 13.46
C THR A 45 2.77 3.75 11.94
N ILE A 46 1.58 4.04 11.44
CA ILE A 46 1.34 4.18 10.01
C ILE A 46 1.51 5.65 9.63
N GLN A 47 2.31 5.96 8.60
CA GLN A 47 2.40 7.29 8.00
C GLN A 47 1.93 7.25 6.55
N VAL A 48 1.08 8.20 6.15
CA VAL A 48 0.61 8.34 4.78
C VAL A 48 1.15 9.63 4.19
N PHE A 49 1.93 9.50 3.14
CA PHE A 49 2.49 10.61 2.38
C PHE A 49 1.70 10.77 1.08
N TYR A 50 1.58 12.00 0.62
CA TYR A 50 0.98 12.34 -0.67
C TYR A 50 2.03 12.95 -1.57
N LYS A 51 1.99 12.58 -2.84
CA LYS A 51 2.83 13.21 -3.86
C LYS A 51 2.33 14.64 -4.09
N LEU A 52 3.25 15.59 -4.09
CA LEU A 52 2.94 16.98 -4.39
C LEU A 52 2.73 17.13 -5.90
N ASP A 53 1.59 17.70 -6.32
CA ASP A 53 1.32 17.97 -7.73
C ASP A 53 2.39 18.94 -8.28
N PRO A 54 3.14 18.59 -9.35
CA PRO A 54 4.14 19.46 -9.94
C PRO A 54 3.62 20.85 -10.34
N ARG A 55 2.32 20.96 -10.63
CA ARG A 55 1.64 22.24 -10.94
C ARG A 55 1.69 23.21 -9.75
N LEU A 56 1.75 22.71 -8.52
CA LEU A 56 1.88 23.51 -7.30
C LEU A 56 3.33 23.97 -7.04
N THR A 57 4.32 23.37 -7.69
CA THR A 57 5.75 23.69 -7.52
C THR A 57 6.38 24.30 -8.76
N THR A 58 5.56 24.82 -9.68
CA THR A 58 6.01 25.38 -10.95
C THR A 58 7.13 26.41 -10.74
N GLY A 59 8.34 26.14 -11.27
CA GLY A 59 9.51 27.02 -11.15
C GLY A 59 10.64 26.48 -10.26
N LEU A 60 10.39 25.46 -9.45
CA LEU A 60 11.41 24.77 -8.65
C LEU A 60 11.41 23.28 -9.01
N SER A 61 12.22 22.90 -9.99
CA SER A 61 12.41 21.50 -10.39
C SER A 61 13.19 20.74 -9.32
N MET A 62 12.51 20.35 -8.24
CA MET A 62 13.11 19.63 -7.10
C MET A 62 12.88 18.11 -7.16
N GLY A 63 12.41 17.59 -8.30
CA GLY A 63 12.04 16.19 -8.47
C GLY A 63 10.71 15.84 -7.79
N GLU A 64 10.48 14.55 -7.57
CA GLU A 64 9.29 14.07 -6.88
C GLU A 64 9.36 14.41 -5.39
N ARG A 65 8.30 15.02 -4.87
CA ARG A 65 8.21 15.39 -3.46
C ARG A 65 7.00 14.73 -2.81
N TRP A 66 7.26 14.05 -1.71
CA TRP A 66 6.26 13.41 -0.86
C TRP A 66 6.10 14.22 0.44
N VAL A 67 4.86 14.42 0.89
CA VAL A 67 4.54 15.20 2.09
C VAL A 67 3.47 14.49 2.93
N SER A 68 3.55 14.57 4.26
CA SER A 68 2.56 13.99 5.18
C SER A 68 1.95 15.08 6.07
N PRO A 69 1.15 16.01 5.52
CA PRO A 69 0.48 17.01 6.33
C PRO A 69 -0.72 16.38 7.07
N PRO A 70 -1.17 16.98 8.20
CA PRO A 70 -2.42 16.60 8.85
C PRO A 70 -3.63 16.71 7.92
N THR A 71 -3.63 17.69 7.02
CA THR A 71 -4.61 17.85 5.94
C THR A 71 -3.89 18.15 4.63
N TYR A 72 -4.18 17.36 3.60
CA TYR A 72 -3.74 17.57 2.22
C TYR A 72 -4.92 18.10 1.40
N ALA A 73 -4.77 19.27 0.78
CA ALA A 73 -5.84 19.92 0.02
C ALA A 73 -5.37 20.32 -1.38
N ILE A 74 -6.23 20.14 -2.38
CA ILE A 74 -5.96 20.50 -3.77
C ILE A 74 -7.24 20.95 -4.49
N VAL A 75 -7.09 21.90 -5.40
CA VAL A 75 -8.15 22.38 -6.29
C VAL A 75 -7.80 21.99 -7.71
N VAL A 76 -8.72 21.32 -8.39
CA VAL A 76 -8.50 20.73 -9.71
C VAL A 76 -9.53 21.28 -10.69
N ALA A 77 -9.08 21.90 -11.77
CA ALA A 77 -9.96 22.47 -12.80
C ALA A 77 -10.69 21.40 -13.62
N ASP A 78 -10.08 20.23 -13.82
CA ASP A 78 -10.58 19.19 -14.74
C ASP A 78 -11.57 18.19 -14.08
N GLY A 79 -12.12 18.52 -12.90
CA GLY A 79 -13.19 17.74 -12.26
C GLY A 79 -12.80 16.31 -11.89
N VAL A 80 -13.78 15.40 -11.94
CA VAL A 80 -13.63 13.97 -11.63
C VAL A 80 -13.54 13.12 -12.92
N PRO A 81 -12.81 11.98 -12.89
CA PRO A 81 -12.07 11.44 -11.75
C PRO A 81 -10.74 12.17 -11.52
N TYR A 82 -10.37 12.33 -10.25
CA TYR A 82 -9.06 12.88 -9.87
C TYR A 82 -8.26 11.87 -9.06
N THR A 83 -6.95 11.77 -9.31
CA THR A 83 -6.09 10.78 -8.64
C THR A 83 -5.03 11.47 -7.81
N ILE A 84 -4.95 11.06 -6.54
CA ILE A 84 -3.88 11.40 -5.60
C ILE A 84 -2.95 10.19 -5.50
N GLU A 85 -1.66 10.39 -5.74
CA GLU A 85 -0.64 9.39 -5.43
C GLU A 85 -0.31 9.45 -3.94
N ALA A 86 -0.42 8.32 -3.27
CA ALA A 86 -0.14 8.16 -1.86
C ALA A 86 0.94 7.10 -1.65
N ARG A 87 1.76 7.27 -0.61
CA ARG A 87 2.73 6.29 -0.14
C ARG A 87 2.47 6.01 1.32
N VAL A 88 2.50 4.73 1.71
CA VAL A 88 2.36 4.31 3.09
C VAL A 88 3.69 3.85 3.63
N GLU A 89 4.09 4.34 4.79
CA GLU A 89 5.20 3.80 5.55
C GLU A 89 4.69 3.27 6.89
N ILE A 90 5.13 2.06 7.23
CA ILE A 90 4.84 1.45 8.52
C ILE A 90 6.14 1.55 9.29
N LEU A 91 6.10 2.18 10.45
CA LEU A 91 7.26 2.42 11.30
C LEU A 91 7.13 1.58 12.56
N ASP A 92 8.25 1.03 13.02
CA ASP A 92 8.35 0.44 14.35
C ASP A 92 8.31 1.54 15.43
N ARG A 93 8.33 1.13 16.71
CA ARG A 93 8.42 2.04 17.87
C ARG A 93 9.65 2.95 17.89
N ASN A 94 10.71 2.60 17.16
CA ASN A 94 11.94 3.37 17.04
C ASN A 94 11.92 4.32 15.82
N GLY A 95 10.79 4.37 15.10
CA GLY A 95 10.64 5.13 13.86
C GLY A 95 11.36 4.51 12.66
N GLN A 96 11.77 3.24 12.74
CA GLN A 96 12.42 2.54 11.63
C GLN A 96 11.37 1.96 10.68
N PRO A 97 11.57 2.05 9.36
CA PRO A 97 10.66 1.45 8.39
C PRO A 97 10.58 -0.08 8.53
N LEU A 98 9.36 -0.59 8.64
CA LEU A 98 9.02 -2.00 8.57
C LEU A 98 8.42 -2.32 7.21
N PHE A 99 8.85 -3.44 6.64
CA PHE A 99 8.25 -3.95 5.42
C PHE A 99 6.98 -4.73 5.75
N ALA A 100 5.83 -4.09 5.54
CA ALA A 100 4.53 -4.72 5.64
C ALA A 100 3.58 -4.12 4.59
N VAL A 101 2.62 -4.92 4.12
CA VAL A 101 1.61 -4.49 3.15
C VAL A 101 0.36 -4.08 3.91
N PRO A 102 -0.04 -2.80 3.91
CA PRO A 102 -1.24 -2.36 4.59
C PRO A 102 -2.49 -2.81 3.81
N GLU A 103 -3.56 -3.10 4.55
CA GLU A 103 -4.90 -3.28 4.00
C GLU A 103 -5.63 -1.92 3.94
N TRP A 104 -6.40 -1.71 2.88
CA TRP A 104 -7.22 -0.52 2.69
C TRP A 104 -8.70 -0.87 2.75
N ILE A 105 -9.43 -0.25 3.68
CA ILE A 105 -10.89 -0.37 3.78
C ILE A 105 -11.49 0.98 3.36
N VAL A 106 -12.38 0.94 2.37
CA VAL A 106 -13.03 2.13 1.81
C VAL A 106 -14.51 2.09 2.15
N GLU A 107 -14.99 3.14 2.84
CA GLU A 107 -16.39 3.22 3.27
C GLU A 107 -17.37 3.40 2.11
N HIS A 108 -17.03 4.26 1.13
CA HIS A 108 -17.87 4.57 -0.03
C HIS A 108 -17.08 4.36 -1.34
N PRO A 109 -16.96 3.11 -1.85
CA PRO A 109 -16.17 2.78 -3.03
C PRO A 109 -16.67 3.41 -4.35
N GLU A 110 -17.94 3.82 -4.39
CA GLU A 110 -18.52 4.60 -5.49
C GLU A 110 -18.05 6.06 -5.53
N MET A 111 -17.46 6.55 -4.42
CA MET A 111 -16.95 7.92 -4.27
C MET A 111 -15.43 7.97 -4.34
N VAL A 112 -14.73 7.06 -3.65
CA VAL A 112 -13.27 6.94 -3.70
C VAL A 112 -12.89 5.48 -3.96
N THR A 113 -11.86 5.25 -4.75
CA THR A 113 -11.23 3.92 -4.86
C THR A 113 -9.76 4.01 -4.52
N VAL A 114 -9.19 2.94 -3.95
CA VAL A 114 -7.75 2.83 -3.68
C VAL A 114 -7.19 1.62 -4.41
N ALA A 115 -6.11 1.81 -5.16
CA ALA A 115 -5.43 0.74 -5.88
C ALA A 115 -3.91 0.79 -5.64
N PRO A 116 -3.25 -0.35 -5.39
CA PRO A 116 -1.79 -0.38 -5.30
C PRO A 116 -1.15 -0.11 -6.67
N THR A 117 0.00 0.56 -6.68
CA THR A 117 0.81 0.78 -7.89
C THR A 117 2.13 0.04 -7.83
N GLN A 118 2.96 0.34 -6.83
CA GLN A 118 4.28 -0.27 -6.66
C GLN A 118 4.71 -0.23 -5.20
N ALA A 119 5.22 -1.36 -4.67
CA ALA A 119 5.68 -1.47 -3.29
C ALA A 119 4.63 -0.95 -2.29
N ASN A 120 4.88 0.21 -1.67
CA ASN A 120 3.99 0.84 -0.70
C ASN A 120 3.28 2.09 -1.27
N GLU A 121 3.22 2.22 -2.59
CA GLU A 121 2.53 3.31 -3.29
C GLU A 121 1.14 2.88 -3.77
N PHE A 122 0.20 3.82 -3.68
CA PHE A 122 -1.21 3.64 -3.95
C PHE A 122 -1.75 4.84 -4.73
N LYS A 123 -2.79 4.59 -5.51
CA LYS A 123 -3.61 5.63 -6.14
C LYS A 123 -4.94 5.72 -5.42
N ILE A 124 -5.21 6.89 -4.84
CA ILE A 124 -6.52 7.25 -4.29
C ILE A 124 -7.24 8.03 -5.38
N THR A 125 -8.24 7.42 -6.01
CA THR A 125 -9.01 8.02 -7.10
C THR A 125 -10.37 8.48 -6.59
N ILE A 126 -10.61 9.78 -6.66
CA ILE A 126 -11.90 10.42 -6.39
C ILE A 126 -12.77 10.28 -7.64
N GLN A 127 -13.87 9.55 -7.54
CA GLN A 127 -14.78 9.25 -8.65
C GLN A 127 -15.88 10.31 -8.80
N ARG A 128 -16.30 10.92 -7.69
CA ARG A 128 -17.36 11.93 -7.62
C ARG A 128 -17.21 12.78 -6.36
N ASP A 129 -17.95 13.87 -6.30
CA ASP A 129 -18.10 14.67 -5.09
C ASP A 129 -18.80 13.86 -3.98
N GLY A 130 -18.48 14.17 -2.73
CA GLY A 130 -18.98 13.47 -1.55
C GLY A 130 -18.00 13.50 -0.38
N GLN A 131 -18.25 12.66 0.60
CA GLN A 131 -17.34 12.39 1.72
C GLN A 131 -17.19 10.87 1.88
N SER A 132 -15.98 10.40 2.18
CA SER A 132 -15.71 9.00 2.50
C SER A 132 -14.60 8.87 3.52
N THR A 133 -14.69 7.86 4.38
CA THR A 133 -13.58 7.44 5.22
C THR A 133 -12.78 6.34 4.51
N LEU A 134 -11.46 6.41 4.62
CA LEU A 134 -10.53 5.33 4.29
C LEU A 134 -9.83 4.89 5.58
N ARG A 135 -9.67 3.58 5.77
CA ARG A 135 -8.85 3.03 6.86
C ARG A 135 -7.68 2.26 6.28
N VAL A 136 -6.48 2.64 6.69
CA VAL A 136 -5.22 1.95 6.39
C VAL A 136 -4.87 1.11 7.60
N THR A 137 -4.83 -0.21 7.44
CA THR A 137 -4.76 -1.14 8.56
C THR A 137 -3.56 -2.08 8.41
N THR A 138 -2.89 -2.34 9.52
CA THR A 138 -1.94 -3.43 9.71
C THR A 138 -2.43 -4.29 10.89
N PRO A 139 -1.80 -5.44 11.19
CA PRO A 139 -2.19 -6.21 12.37
C PRO A 139 -2.18 -5.41 13.68
N ASP A 140 -1.28 -4.44 13.80
CA ASP A 140 -0.99 -3.75 15.07
C ASP A 140 -1.42 -2.28 15.08
N ALA A 141 -1.85 -1.72 13.94
CA ALA A 141 -2.13 -0.29 13.83
C ALA A 141 -3.23 0.02 12.81
N THR A 142 -3.93 1.14 13.03
CA THR A 142 -4.91 1.68 12.07
C THR A 142 -4.72 3.18 11.92
N LYS A 143 -4.77 3.66 10.69
CA LYS A 143 -4.80 5.08 10.34
C LYS A 143 -6.08 5.41 9.59
N THR A 144 -6.77 6.44 10.02
CA THR A 144 -8.02 6.89 9.40
C THR A 144 -7.76 8.13 8.54
N LEU A 145 -8.23 8.09 7.30
CA LEU A 145 -8.20 9.22 6.38
C LEU A 145 -9.65 9.65 6.07
N SER A 146 -9.98 10.92 6.32
CA SER A 146 -11.24 11.51 5.90
C SER A 146 -11.04 12.20 4.56
N VAL A 147 -11.76 11.75 3.53
CA VAL A 147 -11.71 12.32 2.19
C VAL A 147 -13.00 13.11 1.95
N LYS A 148 -12.85 14.38 1.59
CA LYS A 148 -13.95 15.27 1.23
C LYS A 148 -13.69 15.85 -0.14
N ALA A 149 -14.64 15.66 -1.05
CA ALA A 149 -14.57 16.17 -2.41
C ALA A 149 -15.82 17.03 -2.68
N ILE A 150 -15.62 18.28 -3.09
CA ILE A 150 -16.71 19.20 -3.40
C ILE A 150 -16.50 19.78 -4.79
N TYR A 151 -17.50 19.68 -5.65
CA TYR A 151 -17.49 20.33 -6.96
C TYR A 151 -18.15 21.71 -6.88
N GLN A 152 -17.38 22.77 -7.07
CA GLN A 152 -17.83 24.16 -7.03
C GLN A 152 -17.08 25.01 -8.06
N ASN A 153 -17.78 25.96 -8.70
CA ASN A 153 -17.20 26.89 -9.68
C ASN A 153 -16.41 26.18 -10.81
N HIS A 154 -16.92 25.05 -11.28
CA HIS A 154 -16.26 24.19 -12.29
C HIS A 154 -14.92 23.60 -11.85
N ALA A 155 -14.64 23.57 -10.55
CA ALA A 155 -13.44 22.95 -9.98
C ALA A 155 -13.83 21.93 -8.91
N LEU A 156 -13.00 20.90 -8.76
CA LEU A 156 -13.08 19.94 -7.67
C LEU A 156 -12.12 20.38 -6.56
N LEU A 157 -12.65 20.69 -5.38
CA LEU A 157 -11.86 20.83 -4.16
C LEU A 157 -11.81 19.47 -3.47
N VAL A 158 -10.61 18.94 -3.27
CA VAL A 158 -10.37 17.70 -2.53
C VAL A 158 -9.57 18.01 -1.28
N GLU A 159 -10.05 17.53 -0.14
CA GLU A 159 -9.37 17.57 1.15
C GLU A 159 -9.23 16.14 1.68
N VAL A 160 -8.03 15.79 2.12
CA VAL A 160 -7.73 14.52 2.79
C VAL A 160 -7.12 14.84 4.14
N SER A 161 -7.83 14.53 5.23
CA SER A 161 -7.35 14.72 6.60
C SER A 161 -6.99 13.39 7.23
N GLN A 162 -5.89 13.37 7.99
CA GLN A 162 -5.40 12.16 8.66
C GLN A 162 -5.64 12.23 10.16
N THR A 163 -5.98 11.10 10.76
CA THR A 163 -6.08 10.96 12.22
C THR A 163 -5.58 9.59 12.63
N ASP A 164 -4.78 9.55 13.70
CA ASP A 164 -4.34 8.31 14.32
C ASP A 164 -5.53 7.63 14.99
N GLY A 165 -5.64 6.31 14.82
CA GLY A 165 -6.71 5.49 15.39
C GLY A 165 -6.46 5.10 16.84
#